data_AF-A0A397VKL1-F1
#
_entry.id   AF-A0A397VKL1-F1
#
_cell.length_a   1.000
_cell.length_b   1.000
_cell.length_c   1.000
_cell.angle_alpha   90.00
_cell.angle_beta   90.00
_cell.angle_gamma   90.00
#
_symmetry.space_group_name_H-M   'P 1'
#
loop_
_entity.id
_entity.type
_entity.pdbx_description
1 polymer ?
#
loop_
_entity_poly.entity_id
_entity_poly.type
_entity_poly.pdbx_seq_one_letter_code
_entity_poly.pdbx_strand_id
1 'polypeptide(L)'
;MLFVSRLEEIRNIARINIVTLDMLTPDPKSIEQAIKIFNEIRKSINGNYQFVGTSKLQLEILRDFFWVIDGKEASEEIDEEFSEESTDSSLFENIDNTYFIYLNEQLKQTSSQSERINIFNNIATYFEHLAEKDCKINRLNSLRNFNNAQNNYENAREIDPKNLFSALGYTKYLLKLSKYTQIIELNKASTFLTLSSEYWCYRSIAYYKQTNYDKAYECTIEALRLDPKNKLADKQISFLKKLRNENSSKHRINRYKKEKMYMKYEQDYFLNS
;
A
#
# COMPACT_ATOMS: atom_id res chain seq x y z
N MET A 1 -10.20 -29.58 -24.96
CA MET A 1 -9.17 -28.59 -24.59
C MET A 1 -9.80 -27.36 -23.92
N LEU A 2 -10.64 -26.57 -24.61
CA LEU A 2 -11.24 -25.33 -24.08
C LEU A 2 -12.01 -25.48 -22.74
N PHE A 3 -12.85 -26.51 -22.62
CA PHE A 3 -13.65 -26.77 -21.41
C PHE A 3 -12.77 -27.11 -20.19
N VAL A 4 -11.68 -27.85 -20.40
CA VAL A 4 -10.77 -28.26 -19.33
C VAL A 4 -10.03 -27.04 -18.77
N SER A 5 -9.46 -26.20 -19.64
CA SER A 5 -8.75 -24.99 -19.20
C SER A 5 -9.70 -24.01 -18.48
N ARG A 6 -10.96 -23.89 -18.92
CA ARG A 6 -11.95 -23.05 -18.23
C ARG A 6 -12.36 -23.61 -16.86
N LEU A 7 -12.48 -24.93 -16.74
CA LEU A 7 -12.76 -25.59 -15.46
C LEU A 7 -11.58 -25.42 -14.48
N GLU A 8 -10.35 -25.48 -14.99
CA GLU A 8 -9.13 -25.24 -14.21
C GLU A 8 -9.02 -23.79 -13.73
N GLU A 9 -9.39 -22.80 -14.54
CA GLU A 9 -9.48 -21.41 -14.10
C GLU A 9 -10.45 -21.24 -12.93
N ILE A 10 -11.66 -21.80 -13.04
CA ILE A 10 -12.68 -21.76 -11.98
C ILE A 10 -12.16 -22.41 -10.70
N ARG A 11 -11.47 -23.55 -10.83
CA ARG A 11 -10.84 -24.23 -9.69
C ARG A 11 -9.77 -23.38 -9.03
N ASN A 12 -8.92 -22.71 -9.82
CA ASN A 12 -7.88 -21.84 -9.31
C ASN A 12 -8.48 -20.63 -8.57
N ILE A 13 -9.51 -19.98 -9.11
CA ILE A 13 -10.25 -18.89 -8.46
C ILE A 13 -10.83 -19.35 -7.12
N ALA A 14 -11.49 -20.52 -7.08
CA ALA A 14 -12.08 -21.05 -5.86
C ALA A 14 -11.03 -21.30 -4.76
N ARG A 15 -9.88 -21.86 -5.15
CA ARG A 15 -8.76 -22.10 -4.23
C ARG A 15 -8.19 -20.78 -3.67
N ILE A 16 -8.05 -19.75 -4.50
CA ILE A 16 -7.60 -18.42 -4.07
C ILE A 16 -8.60 -17.82 -3.06
N ASN A 17 -9.90 -17.93 -3.32
CA ASN A 17 -10.92 -17.41 -2.41
C ASN A 17 -10.90 -18.12 -1.05
N ILE A 18 -10.74 -19.45 -1.04
CA ILE A 18 -10.61 -20.23 0.21
C ILE A 18 -9.40 -19.75 1.00
N VAL A 19 -8.23 -19.67 0.35
CA VAL A 19 -7.01 -19.19 1.01
C VAL A 19 -7.18 -17.77 1.54
N THR A 20 -7.81 -16.88 0.78
CA THR A 20 -8.06 -15.49 1.20
C THR A 20 -8.91 -15.43 2.47
N LEU A 21 -9.91 -16.31 2.59
CA LEU A 21 -10.77 -16.40 3.76
C LEU A 21 -10.01 -16.95 4.98
N ASP A 22 -9.24 -18.03 4.80
CA ASP A 22 -8.44 -18.65 5.86
C ASP A 22 -7.40 -17.65 6.43
N MET A 23 -6.87 -16.77 5.57
CA MET A 23 -5.90 -15.75 5.95
C MET A 23 -6.50 -14.53 6.69
N LEU A 24 -7.83 -14.45 6.88
CA LEU A 24 -8.44 -13.38 7.71
C LEU A 24 -8.10 -13.55 9.20
N THR A 25 -7.77 -14.77 9.63
CA THR A 25 -7.30 -15.09 10.97
C THR A 25 -6.02 -15.93 10.85
N PRO A 26 -4.89 -15.30 10.49
CA PRO A 26 -3.70 -16.02 10.08
C PRO A 26 -3.06 -16.75 11.27
N ASP A 27 -2.88 -18.05 11.13
CA ASP A 27 -2.03 -18.88 11.99
C ASP A 27 -0.90 -19.52 11.14
N PRO A 28 0.23 -19.93 11.76
CA PRO A 28 1.39 -20.43 11.02
C PRO A 28 1.08 -21.59 10.08
N LYS A 29 0.15 -22.48 10.45
CA LYS A 29 -0.24 -23.63 9.63
C LYS A 29 -1.06 -23.19 8.42
N SER A 30 -1.98 -22.27 8.62
CA SER A 30 -2.75 -21.68 7.52
C SER A 30 -1.83 -20.98 6.52
N ILE A 31 -0.80 -20.25 6.97
CA ILE A 31 0.17 -19.58 6.10
C ILE A 31 0.94 -20.60 5.24
N GLU A 32 1.43 -21.68 5.85
CA GLU A 32 2.13 -22.76 5.14
C GLU A 32 1.24 -23.43 4.07
N GLN A 33 -0.02 -23.72 4.43
CA GLN A 33 -1.00 -24.31 3.52
C GLN A 33 -1.30 -23.40 2.34
N ALA A 34 -1.37 -22.11 2.61
CA ALA A 34 -1.67 -21.09 1.64
C ALA A 34 -0.49 -20.91 0.66
N ILE A 35 0.77 -20.95 1.13
CA ILE A 35 1.98 -21.00 0.27
C ILE A 35 1.98 -22.24 -0.63
N LYS A 36 1.60 -23.40 -0.09
CA LYS A 36 1.49 -24.63 -0.88
C LYS A 36 0.45 -24.50 -2.00
N ILE A 37 -0.75 -24.00 -1.66
CA ILE A 37 -1.83 -23.78 -2.63
C ILE A 37 -1.40 -22.76 -3.70
N PHE A 38 -0.69 -21.70 -3.31
CA PHE A 38 -0.12 -20.72 -4.23
C PHE A 38 0.78 -21.38 -5.28
N ASN A 39 1.73 -22.21 -4.85
CA ASN A 39 2.64 -22.91 -5.77
C ASN A 39 1.91 -23.89 -6.70
N GLU A 40 0.86 -24.55 -6.22
CA GLU A 40 0.03 -25.43 -7.06
C GLU A 40 -0.79 -24.65 -8.10
N ILE A 41 -1.37 -23.49 -7.73
CA ILE A 41 -2.09 -22.63 -8.67
C ILE A 41 -1.13 -22.06 -9.70
N ARG A 42 0.06 -21.62 -9.28
CA ARG A 42 1.10 -21.10 -10.18
C ARG A 42 1.50 -22.14 -11.23
N LYS A 43 1.80 -23.38 -10.81
CA LYS A 43 2.07 -24.48 -11.74
C LYS A 43 0.91 -24.74 -12.69
N SER A 44 -0.33 -24.65 -12.20
CA SER A 44 -1.54 -24.80 -13.02
C SER A 44 -1.71 -23.68 -14.06
N ILE A 45 -1.35 -22.44 -13.72
CA ILE A 45 -1.37 -21.30 -14.64
C ILE A 45 -0.28 -21.46 -15.69
N ASN A 46 0.96 -21.79 -15.29
CA ASN A 46 2.07 -21.96 -16.24
C ASN A 46 1.86 -23.13 -17.22
N GLY A 47 1.12 -24.16 -16.80
CA GLY A 47 0.73 -25.27 -17.67
C GLY A 47 -0.46 -24.97 -18.60
N ASN A 48 -1.15 -23.83 -18.43
CA ASN A 48 -2.37 -23.47 -19.16
C ASN A 48 -2.31 -22.07 -19.76
N TYR A 49 -2.20 -21.99 -21.08
CA TYR A 49 -2.10 -20.71 -21.79
C TYR A 49 -3.46 -20.07 -22.14
N GLN A 50 -4.57 -20.70 -21.79
CA GLN A 50 -5.93 -20.23 -22.09
C GLN A 50 -6.72 -19.96 -20.80
N PHE A 51 -7.41 -18.82 -20.75
CA PHE A 51 -8.28 -18.42 -19.63
C PHE A 51 -7.57 -18.42 -18.26
N VAL A 52 -6.49 -17.65 -18.12
CA VAL A 52 -5.75 -17.53 -16.84
C VAL A 52 -5.71 -16.13 -16.26
N GLY A 53 -6.25 -15.13 -16.94
CA GLY A 53 -6.12 -13.72 -16.53
C GLY A 53 -6.72 -13.43 -15.15
N THR A 54 -7.89 -14.00 -14.85
CA THR A 54 -8.60 -13.74 -13.59
C THR A 54 -7.90 -14.39 -12.40
N SER A 55 -7.54 -15.67 -12.55
CA SER A 55 -6.80 -16.41 -11.53
C SER A 55 -5.40 -15.84 -11.32
N LYS A 56 -4.72 -15.38 -12.38
CA LYS A 56 -3.42 -14.71 -12.29
C LYS A 56 -3.50 -13.40 -11.50
N LEU A 57 -4.45 -12.51 -11.81
CA LEU A 57 -4.64 -11.26 -11.06
C LEU A 57 -4.95 -11.51 -9.59
N GLN A 58 -5.82 -12.48 -9.29
CA GLN A 58 -6.15 -12.83 -7.91
C GLN A 58 -4.96 -13.48 -7.18
N LEU A 59 -4.12 -14.24 -7.88
CA LEU A 59 -2.90 -14.83 -7.32
C LEU A 59 -1.86 -13.74 -6.98
N GLU A 60 -1.73 -12.71 -7.82
CA GLU A 60 -0.89 -11.53 -7.55
C GLU A 60 -1.39 -10.75 -6.33
N ILE A 61 -2.70 -10.49 -6.24
CA ILE A 61 -3.32 -9.84 -5.07
C ILE A 61 -3.07 -10.66 -3.80
N LEU A 62 -3.19 -11.99 -3.89
CA LEU A 62 -2.95 -12.87 -2.76
C LEU A 62 -1.46 -12.83 -2.34
N ARG A 63 -0.52 -12.81 -3.29
CA ARG A 63 0.92 -12.67 -3.01
C ARG A 63 1.24 -11.37 -2.28
N ASP A 64 0.67 -10.26 -2.73
CA ASP A 64 0.79 -8.97 -2.04
C ASP A 64 0.24 -9.05 -0.62
N PHE A 65 -0.90 -9.72 -0.44
CA PHE A 65 -1.54 -9.88 0.86
C PHE A 65 -0.68 -10.73 1.82
N PHE A 66 -0.09 -11.83 1.35
CA PHE A 66 0.87 -12.62 2.12
C PHE A 66 2.05 -11.78 2.59
N TRP A 67 2.64 -11.03 1.67
CA TRP A 67 3.79 -10.20 1.99
C TRP A 67 3.43 -9.13 3.03
N VAL A 68 2.22 -8.54 2.96
CA VAL A 68 1.74 -7.58 3.97
C VAL A 68 1.57 -8.22 5.35
N ILE A 69 1.13 -9.48 5.45
CA ILE A 69 0.87 -10.16 6.73
C ILE A 69 2.15 -10.70 7.37
N ASP A 70 2.99 -11.41 6.62
CA ASP A 70 4.11 -12.19 7.17
C ASP A 70 5.49 -11.58 6.85
N GLY A 71 5.57 -10.64 5.90
CA GLY A 71 6.83 -10.04 5.46
C GLY A 71 7.80 -11.01 4.77
N LYS A 72 7.45 -12.29 4.67
CA LYS A 72 8.22 -13.36 4.04
C LYS A 72 7.60 -13.76 2.70
N GLU A 73 8.45 -14.24 1.81
CA GLU A 73 8.07 -14.63 0.45
C GLU A 73 7.47 -16.04 0.40
N ALA A 74 6.37 -16.19 -0.35
CA ALA A 74 5.98 -17.48 -0.90
C ALA A 74 6.94 -17.82 -2.06
N SER A 75 8.04 -18.50 -1.72
CA SER A 75 9.08 -19.11 -2.59
C SER A 75 9.47 -18.39 -3.89
N GLU A 76 10.74 -17.96 -3.95
CA GLU A 76 11.47 -17.57 -5.17
C GLU A 76 11.54 -18.73 -6.18
N GLU A 77 10.62 -18.78 -7.11
CA GLU A 77 10.95 -19.22 -8.47
C GLU A 77 10.70 -18.00 -9.36
N ILE A 78 11.71 -17.58 -10.09
CA ILE A 78 11.76 -16.33 -10.85
C ILE A 78 10.79 -16.45 -12.04
N ASP A 79 9.89 -15.48 -12.22
CA ASP A 79 9.17 -15.33 -13.49
C ASP A 79 10.13 -14.71 -14.51
N GLU A 80 10.91 -15.56 -15.18
CA GLU A 80 11.85 -15.15 -16.26
C GLU A 80 11.14 -14.75 -17.56
N GLU A 81 9.81 -14.72 -17.60
CA GLU A 81 9.04 -14.56 -18.86
C GLU A 81 8.50 -13.15 -19.13
N PHE A 82 8.84 -12.14 -18.31
CA PHE A 82 8.40 -10.75 -18.56
C PHE A 82 9.52 -9.74 -18.37
N SER A 83 10.59 -9.93 -19.14
CA SER A 83 11.52 -8.85 -19.49
C SER A 83 11.63 -8.74 -21.00
N GLU A 84 10.60 -8.21 -21.66
CA GLU A 84 10.77 -7.63 -23.00
C GLU A 84 10.86 -6.10 -22.87
N GLU A 85 12.13 -5.68 -22.88
CA GLU A 85 12.72 -4.44 -23.39
C GLU A 85 11.88 -3.14 -23.43
N SER A 86 12.35 -2.17 -22.63
CA SER A 86 12.79 -0.91 -23.24
C SER A 86 14.13 -0.50 -22.65
N THR A 87 15.14 -0.58 -23.51
CA THR A 87 16.55 -0.24 -23.34
C THR A 87 16.75 1.27 -23.16
N ASP A 88 16.94 1.67 -21.91
CA ASP A 88 17.78 2.83 -21.46
C ASP A 88 18.05 2.78 -19.93
N SER A 89 17.46 1.79 -19.22
CA SER A 89 17.52 1.64 -17.75
C SER A 89 18.86 1.11 -17.23
N SER A 90 19.69 0.47 -18.04
CA SER A 90 20.87 -0.27 -17.57
C SER A 90 22.01 0.60 -17.05
N LEU A 91 22.14 1.84 -17.55
CA LEU A 91 23.12 2.82 -17.03
C LEU A 91 22.63 3.47 -15.73
N PHE A 92 21.35 3.81 -15.65
CA PHE A 92 20.74 4.40 -14.44
C PHE A 92 20.63 3.40 -13.30
N GLU A 93 20.23 2.16 -13.57
CA GLU A 93 20.26 1.07 -12.57
C GLU A 93 21.67 0.78 -12.07
N ASN A 94 22.69 0.91 -12.92
CA ASN A 94 24.09 0.75 -12.51
C ASN A 94 24.55 1.87 -11.56
N ILE A 95 24.20 3.11 -11.86
CA ILE A 95 24.57 4.28 -11.03
C ILE A 95 23.84 4.23 -9.68
N ASP A 96 22.55 3.92 -9.69
CA ASP A 96 21.73 3.79 -8.49
C ASP A 96 22.24 2.66 -7.58
N ASN A 97 22.59 1.51 -8.15
CA ASN A 97 23.15 0.40 -7.39
C ASN A 97 24.55 0.71 -6.84
N THR A 98 25.39 1.44 -7.61
CA THR A 98 26.70 1.92 -7.15
C THR A 98 26.57 2.89 -5.98
N TYR A 99 25.59 3.79 -6.01
CA TYR A 99 25.33 4.73 -4.92
C TYR A 99 24.88 4.03 -3.63
N PHE A 100 23.99 3.04 -3.73
CA PHE A 100 23.59 2.23 -2.59
C PHE A 100 24.76 1.43 -1.98
N ILE A 101 25.62 0.83 -2.81
CA ILE A 101 26.83 0.13 -2.34
C ILE A 101 27.75 1.10 -1.59
N TYR A 102 27.99 2.28 -2.16
CA TYR A 102 28.80 3.32 -1.52
C TYR A 102 28.26 3.73 -0.14
N LEU A 103 26.95 3.98 -0.02
CA LEU A 103 26.32 4.33 1.27
C LEU A 103 26.49 3.21 2.31
N ASN A 104 26.35 1.94 1.90
CA ASN A 104 26.56 0.81 2.81
C ASN A 104 28.00 0.65 3.26
N GLU A 105 28.97 0.92 2.39
CA GLU A 105 30.39 0.92 2.77
C GLU A 105 30.69 2.02 3.78
N GLN A 106 30.18 3.23 3.55
CA GLN A 106 30.31 4.33 4.52
C GLN A 106 29.67 3.98 5.86
N LEU A 107 28.48 3.37 5.86
CA LEU A 107 27.79 2.97 7.09
C LEU A 107 28.63 2.02 7.95
N LYS A 108 29.43 1.13 7.33
CA LYS A 108 30.33 0.20 8.03
C LYS A 108 31.55 0.90 8.63
N GLN A 109 32.04 1.96 7.98
CA GLN A 109 33.28 2.65 8.36
C GLN A 109 33.03 3.77 9.39
N THR A 110 31.85 4.37 9.36
CA THR A 110 31.48 5.48 10.23
C THR A 110 31.32 5.04 11.70
N SER A 111 31.98 5.77 12.60
CA SER A 111 31.81 5.64 14.05
C SER A 111 30.89 6.71 14.66
N SER A 112 30.60 7.78 13.92
CA SER A 112 29.75 8.88 14.38
C SER A 112 28.26 8.55 14.25
N GLN A 113 27.50 8.74 15.33
CA GLN A 113 26.05 8.48 15.34
C GLN A 113 25.28 9.44 14.41
N SER A 114 25.70 10.71 14.31
CA SER A 114 25.04 11.68 13.43
C SER A 114 25.23 11.36 11.95
N GLU A 115 26.42 10.88 11.57
CA GLU A 115 26.69 10.42 10.21
C GLU A 115 25.91 9.14 9.89
N ARG A 116 25.81 8.20 10.82
CA ARG A 116 24.98 6.99 10.65
C ARG A 116 23.53 7.34 10.37
N ILE A 117 22.96 8.29 11.12
CA ILE A 117 21.59 8.78 10.89
C ILE A 117 21.45 9.34 9.47
N ASN A 118 22.40 10.17 9.02
CA ASN A 118 22.36 10.75 7.68
C ASN A 118 22.45 9.66 6.59
N ILE A 119 23.34 8.67 6.76
CA ILE A 119 23.48 7.57 5.81
C ILE A 119 22.21 6.71 5.76
N PHE A 120 21.64 6.35 6.91
CA PHE A 120 20.36 5.62 6.94
C PHE A 120 19.23 6.40 6.27
N ASN A 121 19.14 7.70 6.52
CA ASN A 121 18.17 8.57 5.86
C ASN A 121 18.39 8.59 4.33
N ASN A 122 19.62 8.63 3.85
CA ASN A 122 19.95 8.59 2.43
C ASN A 122 19.64 7.23 1.78
N ILE A 123 19.89 6.13 2.49
CA ILE A 123 19.49 4.79 2.02
C ILE A 123 17.97 4.70 1.96
N ALA A 124 17.27 5.30 2.91
CA ALA A 124 15.81 5.29 2.93
C ALA A 124 15.21 6.08 1.75
N THR A 125 15.78 7.25 1.42
CA THR A 125 15.36 8.03 0.24
C THR A 125 15.70 7.33 -1.07
N TYR A 126 16.82 6.60 -1.14
CA TYR A 126 17.14 5.75 -2.27
C TYR A 126 16.05 4.70 -2.53
N PHE A 127 15.64 3.95 -1.49
CA PHE A 127 14.57 2.96 -1.63
C PHE A 127 13.20 3.58 -1.88
N GLU A 128 12.93 4.79 -1.39
CA GLU A 128 11.75 5.58 -1.76
C GLU A 128 11.66 5.78 -3.27
N HIS A 129 12.75 6.25 -3.90
CA HIS A 129 12.79 6.49 -5.34
C HIS A 129 12.61 5.20 -6.15
N LEU A 130 13.27 4.12 -5.75
CA LEU A 130 13.08 2.81 -6.38
C LEU A 130 11.64 2.33 -6.26
N ALA A 131 11.03 2.46 -5.08
CA ALA A 131 9.65 2.03 -4.87
C ALA A 131 8.66 2.82 -5.74
N GLU A 132 8.88 4.12 -5.93
CA GLU A 132 8.07 4.97 -6.81
C GLU A 132 8.25 4.65 -8.29
N LYS A 133 9.45 4.24 -8.73
CA LYS A 133 9.68 3.71 -10.08
C LYS A 133 8.93 2.40 -10.29
N ASP A 134 9.08 1.47 -9.34
CA ASP A 134 8.54 0.12 -9.44
C ASP A 134 7.02 0.06 -9.31
N CYS A 135 6.38 1.06 -8.69
CA CYS A 135 4.93 1.02 -8.46
C CYS A 135 4.09 0.88 -9.75
N LYS A 136 4.66 1.24 -10.91
CA LYS A 136 4.02 1.12 -12.22
C LYS A 136 4.33 -0.19 -12.94
N ILE A 137 5.38 -0.89 -12.53
CA ILE A 137 5.92 -2.07 -13.22
C ILE A 137 5.60 -3.32 -12.41
N ASN A 138 5.96 -3.32 -11.13
CA ASN A 138 5.80 -4.45 -10.22
C ASN A 138 5.45 -3.97 -8.82
N ARG A 139 4.21 -4.23 -8.41
CA ARG A 139 3.67 -3.84 -7.12
C ARG A 139 4.41 -4.48 -5.94
N LEU A 140 4.84 -5.73 -6.07
CA LEU A 140 5.59 -6.43 -5.03
C LEU A 140 6.99 -5.80 -4.82
N ASN A 141 7.68 -5.44 -5.91
CA ASN A 141 8.97 -4.76 -5.81
C ASN A 141 8.82 -3.39 -5.12
N SER A 142 7.77 -2.65 -5.46
CA SER A 142 7.44 -1.39 -4.80
C SER A 142 7.20 -1.58 -3.29
N LEU A 143 6.45 -2.62 -2.89
CA LEU A 143 6.21 -2.96 -1.50
C LEU A 143 7.51 -3.31 -0.75
N ARG A 144 8.39 -4.11 -1.36
CA ARG A 144 9.72 -4.44 -0.81
C ARG A 144 10.56 -3.20 -0.58
N ASN A 145 10.63 -2.32 -1.58
CA ASN A 145 11.39 -1.09 -1.50
C ASN A 145 10.80 -0.13 -0.45
N PHE A 146 9.47 -0.04 -0.33
CA PHE A 146 8.85 0.69 0.79
C PHE A 146 9.20 0.11 2.17
N ASN A 147 9.33 -1.21 2.30
CA ASN A 147 9.78 -1.84 3.54
C ASN A 147 11.24 -1.53 3.84
N ASN A 148 12.11 -1.57 2.83
CA ASN A 148 13.51 -1.19 2.98
C ASN A 148 13.64 0.29 3.39
N ALA A 149 12.85 1.19 2.79
CA ALA A 149 12.79 2.59 3.21
C ALA A 149 12.32 2.71 4.67
N GLN A 150 11.23 2.02 5.05
CA GLN A 150 10.72 2.00 6.42
C GLN A 150 11.80 1.59 7.43
N ASN A 151 12.50 0.49 7.18
CA ASN A 151 13.51 -0.07 8.08
C ASN A 151 14.70 0.89 8.26
N ASN A 152 15.13 1.55 7.18
CA ASN A 152 16.23 2.51 7.28
C ASN A 152 15.83 3.78 8.05
N TYR A 153 14.61 4.29 7.85
CA TYR A 153 14.09 5.37 8.69
C TYR A 153 13.93 4.95 10.16
N GLU A 154 13.56 3.69 10.42
CA GLU A 154 13.50 3.15 11.77
C GLU A 154 14.88 3.08 12.41
N ASN A 155 15.90 2.56 11.72
CA ASN A 155 17.29 2.54 12.20
C ASN A 155 17.79 3.95 12.55
N ALA A 156 17.50 4.95 11.71
CA ALA A 156 17.84 6.33 11.98
C ALA A 156 17.11 6.89 13.23
N ARG A 157 15.82 6.57 13.37
CA ARG A 157 14.97 6.94 14.51
C ARG A 157 15.40 6.26 15.81
N GLU A 158 15.91 5.04 15.78
CA GLU A 158 16.40 4.34 16.97
C GLU A 158 17.68 4.99 17.52
N ILE A 159 18.53 5.52 16.66
CA ILE A 159 19.75 6.24 17.07
C ILE A 159 19.40 7.60 17.66
N ASP A 160 18.52 8.36 17.00
CA ASP A 160 17.99 9.62 17.53
C ASP A 160 16.45 9.61 17.52
N PRO A 161 15.83 9.22 18.64
CA PRO A 161 14.38 9.20 18.77
C PRO A 161 13.70 10.54 18.59
N LYS A 162 14.42 11.67 18.64
CA LYS A 162 13.87 13.03 18.46
C LYS A 162 14.09 13.55 17.04
N ASN A 163 14.74 12.81 16.15
CA ASN A 163 14.92 13.20 14.78
C ASN A 163 13.58 13.20 14.04
N LEU A 164 13.04 14.40 13.79
CA LEU A 164 11.73 14.57 13.17
C LEU A 164 11.70 14.07 11.72
N PHE A 165 12.79 14.24 10.98
CA PHE A 165 12.87 13.78 9.59
C PHE A 165 12.74 12.26 9.52
N SER A 166 13.54 11.53 10.30
CA SER A 166 13.51 10.06 10.33
C SER A 166 12.17 9.54 10.85
N ALA A 167 11.59 10.17 11.89
CA ALA A 167 10.31 9.75 12.43
C ALA A 167 9.13 9.99 11.46
N LEU A 168 9.14 11.09 10.70
CA LEU A 168 8.15 11.36 9.66
C LEU A 168 8.32 10.42 8.46
N GLY A 169 9.56 10.16 8.03
CA GLY A 169 9.87 9.16 7.01
C GLY A 169 9.32 7.79 7.39
N TYR A 170 9.64 7.31 8.60
CA TYR A 170 9.09 6.07 9.16
C TYR A 170 7.56 6.04 9.11
N THR A 171 6.91 7.12 9.60
CA THR A 171 5.44 7.23 9.60
C THR A 171 4.84 7.18 8.20
N LYS A 172 5.45 7.87 7.23
CA LYS A 172 5.05 7.87 5.82
C LYS A 172 5.07 6.46 5.25
N TYR A 173 6.11 5.67 5.56
CA TYR A 173 6.21 4.31 5.04
C TYR A 173 5.31 3.30 5.74
N LEU A 174 5.04 3.48 7.05
CA LEU A 174 3.94 2.75 7.69
C LEU A 174 2.62 2.98 6.95
N LEU A 175 2.36 4.21 6.47
CA LEU A 175 1.13 4.52 5.74
C LEU A 175 1.08 3.85 4.38
N LYS A 176 2.19 3.88 3.62
CA LYS A 176 2.31 3.20 2.32
C LYS A 176 2.13 1.68 2.45
N LEU A 177 2.61 1.11 3.55
CA LEU A 177 2.50 -0.32 3.88
C LEU A 177 1.19 -0.67 4.60
N SER A 178 0.26 0.27 4.71
CA SER A 178 -1.06 0.07 5.32
C SER A 178 -1.03 -0.34 6.80
N LYS A 179 0.05 -0.04 7.52
CA LYS A 179 0.23 -0.29 8.97
C LYS A 179 -0.45 0.80 9.81
N TYR A 180 -1.76 0.98 9.62
CA TYR A 180 -2.51 2.13 10.15
C TYR A 180 -2.55 2.20 11.68
N THR A 181 -2.70 1.06 12.36
CA THR A 181 -2.75 1.01 13.82
C THR A 181 -1.44 1.51 14.44
N GLN A 182 -0.29 1.12 13.86
CA GLN A 182 1.02 1.57 14.33
C GLN A 182 1.16 3.09 14.25
N ILE A 183 0.69 3.72 13.16
CA ILE A 183 0.70 5.19 13.00
C ILE A 183 -0.15 5.88 14.08
N ILE A 184 -1.35 5.33 14.32
CA ILE A 184 -2.30 5.88 15.28
C ILE A 184 -1.75 5.87 16.70
N GLU A 185 -0.98 4.84 17.05
CA GLU A 185 -0.38 4.66 18.37
C GLU A 185 1.01 5.29 18.52
N LEU A 186 1.65 5.67 17.42
CA LEU A 186 3.02 6.17 17.40
C LEU A 186 3.23 7.41 18.29
N ASN A 187 2.22 8.27 18.45
CA ASN A 187 2.29 9.43 19.34
C ASN A 187 2.44 9.07 20.82
N LYS A 188 2.04 7.86 21.23
CA LYS A 188 2.23 7.38 22.61
C LYS A 188 3.73 7.18 22.91
N ALA A 189 4.50 6.75 21.92
CA ALA A 189 5.94 6.52 22.04
C ALA A 189 6.78 7.77 21.69
N SER A 190 6.27 8.64 20.81
CA SER A 190 7.01 9.79 20.28
C SER A 190 6.16 11.05 20.34
N THR A 191 6.11 11.68 21.51
CA THR A 191 5.25 12.86 21.75
C THR A 191 5.62 14.06 20.87
N PHE A 192 6.89 14.25 20.51
CA PHE A 192 7.32 15.34 19.64
C PHE A 192 6.73 15.27 18.21
N LEU A 193 6.29 14.10 17.74
CA LEU A 193 5.62 13.97 16.44
C LEU A 193 4.35 14.80 16.36
N THR A 194 3.66 15.03 17.50
CA THR A 194 2.43 15.83 17.52
C THR A 194 2.68 17.31 17.25
N LEU A 195 3.95 17.75 17.15
CA LEU A 195 4.32 19.09 16.71
C LEU A 195 4.35 19.22 15.18
N SER A 196 4.32 18.11 14.43
CA SER A 196 4.35 18.11 12.97
C SER A 196 2.95 18.05 12.36
N SER A 197 2.65 19.01 11.49
CA SER A 197 1.44 19.00 10.67
C SER A 197 1.35 17.75 9.77
N GLU A 198 2.48 17.29 9.23
CA GLU A 198 2.53 16.09 8.36
C GLU A 198 2.14 14.82 9.11
N TYR A 199 2.62 14.66 10.36
CA TYR A 199 2.25 13.53 11.20
C TYR A 199 0.73 13.46 11.41
N TRP A 200 0.10 14.59 11.75
CA TRP A 200 -1.35 14.66 11.92
C TRP A 200 -2.11 14.35 10.63
N CYS A 201 -1.58 14.76 9.46
CA CYS A 201 -2.14 14.40 8.18
C CYS A 201 -2.04 12.87 7.92
N TYR A 202 -0.90 12.25 8.17
CA TYR A 202 -0.75 10.79 8.03
C TYR A 202 -1.67 10.02 8.98
N ARG A 203 -1.82 10.50 10.22
CA ARG A 203 -2.73 9.93 11.22
C ARG A 203 -4.19 10.07 10.79
N SER A 204 -4.58 11.20 10.19
CA SER A 204 -5.90 11.39 9.59
C SER A 204 -6.18 10.33 8.51
N ILE A 205 -5.24 10.11 7.60
CA ILE A 205 -5.39 9.12 6.53
C ILE A 205 -5.48 7.71 7.12
N ALA A 206 -4.69 7.39 8.16
CA ALA A 206 -4.77 6.11 8.86
C ALA A 206 -6.15 5.87 9.49
N TYR A 207 -6.72 6.85 10.19
CA TYR A 207 -8.07 6.76 10.74
C TYR A 207 -9.14 6.64 9.65
N TYR A 208 -9.00 7.38 8.55
CA TYR A 208 -9.89 7.28 7.39
C TYR A 208 -9.88 5.86 6.81
N LYS A 209 -8.70 5.25 6.66
CA LYS A 209 -8.55 3.88 6.15
C LYS A 209 -9.12 2.83 7.09
N GLN A 210 -9.14 3.12 8.39
CA GLN A 210 -9.88 2.33 9.40
C GLN A 210 -11.34 2.77 9.57
N THR A 211 -11.92 3.46 8.58
CA THR A 211 -13.32 3.92 8.54
C THR A 211 -13.76 4.79 9.72
N ASN A 212 -12.82 5.34 10.49
CA ASN A 212 -13.08 6.27 11.58
C ASN A 212 -13.03 7.73 11.09
N TYR A 213 -14.11 8.15 10.42
CA TYR A 213 -14.16 9.45 9.75
C TYR A 213 -14.13 10.64 10.70
N ASP A 214 -14.70 10.52 11.90
CA ASP A 214 -14.73 11.60 12.89
C ASP A 214 -13.32 11.90 13.39
N LYS A 215 -12.56 10.88 13.81
CA LYS A 215 -11.16 11.04 14.22
C LYS A 215 -10.26 11.48 13.07
N ALA A 216 -10.51 11.02 11.85
CA ALA A 216 -9.81 11.49 10.66
C ALA A 216 -10.01 13.00 10.47
N TYR A 217 -11.25 13.48 10.63
CA TYR A 217 -11.58 14.91 10.52
C TYR A 217 -10.88 15.73 11.61
N GLU A 218 -10.91 15.29 12.87
CA GLU A 218 -10.19 15.92 13.99
C GLU A 218 -8.69 16.03 13.72
N CYS A 219 -8.05 14.93 13.31
CA CYS A 219 -6.62 14.93 12.99
C CYS A 219 -6.29 15.89 11.83
N THR A 220 -7.18 16.02 10.85
CA THR A 220 -6.96 16.94 9.72
C THR A 220 -7.08 18.40 10.16
N ILE A 221 -7.99 18.70 11.09
CA ILE A 221 -8.06 20.04 11.71
C ILE A 221 -6.78 20.35 12.48
N GLU A 222 -6.27 19.42 13.27
CA GLU A 222 -5.00 19.62 13.99
C GLU A 222 -3.81 19.83 13.05
N ALA A 223 -3.75 19.09 11.94
CA ALA A 223 -2.73 19.31 10.90
C ALA A 223 -2.79 20.75 10.36
N LEU A 224 -3.99 21.25 10.01
CA LEU A 224 -4.19 22.60 9.50
C LEU A 224 -4.02 23.69 10.57
N ARG A 225 -4.22 23.37 11.85
CA ARG A 225 -3.94 24.29 12.96
C ARG A 225 -2.44 24.54 13.11
N LEU A 226 -1.62 23.50 12.92
CA LEU A 226 -0.16 23.59 12.99
C LEU A 226 0.45 24.23 11.74
N ASP A 227 -0.06 23.88 10.55
CA ASP A 227 0.30 24.51 9.30
C ASP A 227 -0.94 24.73 8.42
N PRO A 228 -1.49 25.95 8.40
CA PRO A 228 -2.64 26.29 7.57
C PRO A 228 -2.39 26.16 6.06
N LYS A 229 -1.12 26.10 5.62
CA LYS A 229 -0.73 25.96 4.21
C LYS A 229 -0.43 24.52 3.83
N ASN A 230 -0.64 23.55 4.72
CA ASN A 230 -0.40 22.14 4.42
C ASN A 230 -1.39 21.65 3.35
N LYS A 231 -0.89 21.53 2.11
CA LYS A 231 -1.67 21.11 0.94
C LYS A 231 -2.23 19.70 1.07
N LEU A 232 -1.55 18.80 1.76
CA LEU A 232 -2.03 17.42 1.97
C LEU A 232 -3.22 17.42 2.93
N ALA A 233 -3.12 18.17 4.02
CA ALA A 233 -4.22 18.32 4.97
C ALA A 233 -5.44 19.02 4.36
N ASP A 234 -5.22 20.05 3.53
CA ASP A 234 -6.29 20.75 2.81
C ASP A 234 -7.04 19.84 1.80
N LYS A 235 -6.29 19.02 1.06
CA LYS A 235 -6.88 17.99 0.19
C LYS A 235 -7.66 16.96 1.00
N GLN A 236 -7.11 16.50 2.11
CA GLN A 236 -7.73 15.50 2.97
C GLN A 236 -9.04 16.02 3.59
N ILE A 237 -9.07 17.26 4.10
CA ILE A 237 -10.29 17.82 4.69
C ILE A 237 -11.37 18.04 3.64
N SER A 238 -10.99 18.51 2.44
CA SER A 238 -11.90 18.68 1.32
C SER A 238 -12.53 17.36 0.90
N PHE A 239 -11.72 16.30 0.85
CA PHE A 239 -12.17 14.94 0.57
C PHE A 239 -13.12 14.40 1.66
N LEU A 240 -12.77 14.53 2.94
CA LEU A 240 -13.62 14.11 4.05
C LEU A 240 -14.96 14.87 4.10
N LYS A 241 -14.95 16.18 3.81
CA LYS A 241 -16.18 16.99 3.70
C LYS A 241 -17.09 16.50 2.58
N LYS A 242 -16.51 16.18 1.41
CA LYS A 242 -17.25 15.62 0.28
C LYS A 242 -17.92 14.30 0.66
N LEU A 243 -17.17 13.38 1.27
CA LEU A 243 -17.71 12.10 1.76
C LEU A 243 -18.84 12.29 2.79
N ARG A 244 -18.68 13.21 3.73
CA ARG A 244 -19.73 13.51 4.72
C ARG A 244 -20.99 14.07 4.06
N ASN A 245 -20.82 14.92 3.05
CA ASN A 245 -21.94 15.49 2.30
C ASN A 245 -22.65 14.44 1.42
N GLU A 246 -21.91 13.50 0.82
CA GLU A 246 -22.48 12.39 0.03
C GLU A 246 -23.20 11.36 0.92
N ASN A 247 -22.66 11.10 2.11
CA ASN A 247 -23.27 10.18 3.09
C ASN A 247 -24.37 10.83 3.94
N SER A 248 -24.61 12.14 3.80
CA SER A 248 -25.69 12.85 4.48
C SER A 248 -27.05 12.29 4.08
N SER A 249 -27.94 12.14 5.06
CA SER A 249 -29.36 11.79 4.86
C SER A 249 -30.02 12.68 3.81
N LYS A 250 -29.62 13.96 3.73
CA LYS A 250 -30.12 14.92 2.74
C LYS A 250 -29.70 14.58 1.30
N HIS A 251 -28.48 14.07 1.12
CA HIS A 251 -27.98 13.64 -0.20
C HIS A 251 -28.67 12.35 -0.64
N ARG A 252 -28.85 11.38 0.27
CA ARG A 252 -29.64 10.16 0.02
C ARG A 252 -31.09 10.48 -0.35
N ILE A 253 -31.73 11.40 0.36
CA ILE A 253 -33.10 11.88 0.06
C ILE A 253 -33.16 12.55 -1.31
N ASN A 254 -32.19 13.40 -1.67
CA ASN A 254 -32.17 14.05 -2.98
C ASN A 254 -31.93 13.08 -4.13
N ARG A 255 -31.06 12.07 -3.95
CA ARG A 255 -30.86 11.00 -4.92
C ARG A 255 -32.14 10.22 -5.16
N TYR A 256 -32.81 9.78 -4.09
CA TYR A 256 -34.10 9.08 -4.17
C TYR A 256 -35.17 9.91 -4.88
N LYS A 257 -35.28 11.21 -4.58
CA LYS A 257 -36.22 12.11 -5.28
C LYS A 257 -35.91 12.24 -6.77
N LYS A 258 -34.63 12.29 -7.14
CA LYS A 258 -34.18 12.41 -8.53
C LYS A 258 -34.48 11.12 -9.31
N GLU A 259 -34.12 9.96 -8.77
CA GLU A 259 -34.40 8.64 -9.38
C GLU A 259 -35.91 8.41 -9.54
N LYS A 260 -36.74 8.81 -8.56
CA LYS A 260 -38.20 8.76 -8.65
C LYS A 260 -38.77 9.65 -9.78
N MET A 261 -38.17 10.83 -10.01
CA MET A 261 -38.53 11.70 -11.13
C MET A 261 -38.19 11.07 -12.49
N TYR A 262 -37.02 10.43 -12.62
CA TYR A 262 -36.64 9.72 -13.84
C TYR A 262 -37.56 8.52 -14.12
N MET A 263 -37.89 7.73 -13.11
CA MET A 263 -38.82 6.60 -13.26
C MET A 263 -40.22 7.06 -13.71
N LYS A 264 -40.69 8.21 -13.21
CA LYS A 264 -41.95 8.80 -13.62
C LYS A 264 -41.90 9.28 -15.07
N TYR A 265 -40.80 9.92 -15.47
CA TYR A 265 -40.59 10.35 -16.85
C TYR A 265 -40.55 9.17 -17.83
N GLU A 266 -39.87 8.08 -17.47
CA GLU A 266 -39.86 6.85 -18.29
C GLU A 266 -41.25 6.21 -18.37
N GLN A 267 -41.99 6.11 -17.26
CA GLN A 267 -43.38 5.62 -17.27
C GLN A 267 -44.29 6.49 -18.15
N ASP A 268 -44.19 7.82 -18.03
CA ASP A 268 -44.96 8.76 -18.83
C ASP A 268 -44.57 8.69 -20.32
N TYR A 269 -43.30 8.39 -20.63
CA TYR A 269 -42.82 8.17 -21.99
C TYR A 269 -43.39 6.88 -22.59
N PHE A 270 -43.37 5.77 -21.85
CA PHE A 270 -43.91 4.48 -22.30
C PHE A 270 -45.45 4.43 -22.38
N LEU A 271 -46.16 5.27 -21.63
CA LEU A 271 -47.62 5.37 -21.67
C LEU A 271 -48.13 6.24 -22.83
N ASN A 272 -47.27 7.12 -23.37
CA ASN A 272 -47.62 8.08 -24.43
C ASN A 272 -46.94 7.76 -25.78
N SER A 273 -46.27 6.62 -25.89
CA SER A 273 -45.71 6.03 -27.12
C SER A 273 -46.54 4.83 -27.56
#